data_AF-A0A9P6H0Q0-F1
#
_entry.id   AF-A0A9P6H0Q0-F1
#
_cell.length_a   1.000
_cell.length_b   1.000
_cell.length_c   1.000
_cell.angle_alpha   90.00
_cell.angle_beta   90.00
_cell.angle_gamma   90.00
#
_symmetry.space_group_name_H-M   'P 1'
#
loop_
_entity.id
_entity.type
_entity.pdbx_description
1 polymer ?
#
loop_
_entity_poly.entity_id
_entity_poly.type
_entity_poly.pdbx_seq_one_letter_code
_entity_poly.pdbx_strand_id
1 'polypeptide(L)'
;MREKLQQYNFSIEYKKGSEHPEADTLSRIYGNTSETPTYNLPRNVLVDSNGNWYYKVNEKETKLFPPVEDRQNILKSAHETTTHHGGMEAMLYEIKRNYFWSKLNESITQFLKKCIFCQCNRQKSDGGAILANTKNP
;
A
#
# COMPACT_ATOMS: atom_id res chain seq x y z
N MET A 1 13.13 41.42 35.63
CA MET A 1 11.72 41.26 35.19
C MET A 1 11.14 40.11 36.00
N ARG A 2 10.23 40.38 36.95
CA ARG A 2 9.65 39.36 37.84
C ARG A 2 8.28 38.98 37.28
N GLU A 3 8.18 37.83 36.64
CA GLU A 3 6.92 37.34 36.09
C GLU A 3 6.07 36.73 37.20
N LYS A 4 4.89 37.32 37.41
CA LYS A 4 3.93 37.00 38.46
C LYS A 4 3.11 35.77 38.06
N LEU A 5 3.45 34.59 38.57
CA LEU A 5 2.56 33.41 38.55
C LEU A 5 1.50 33.49 39.67
N GLN A 6 0.75 34.60 39.74
CA GLN A 6 -0.05 34.93 40.94
C GLN A 6 -1.55 34.62 40.87
N GLN A 7 -2.03 33.76 39.96
CA GLN A 7 -3.48 33.52 39.85
C GLN A 7 -3.93 32.07 39.62
N TYR A 8 -3.17 31.07 40.08
CA TYR A 8 -3.64 29.67 40.04
C TYR A 8 -3.45 28.98 41.40
N ASN A 9 -4.55 28.47 41.95
CA ASN A 9 -4.52 27.52 43.07
C ASN A 9 -4.27 26.13 42.47
N PHE A 10 -3.05 25.63 42.56
CA PHE A 10 -2.73 24.26 42.22
C PHE A 10 -2.40 23.47 43.48
N SER A 11 -2.95 22.27 43.57
CA SER A 11 -2.59 21.31 44.59
C SER A 11 -1.52 20.38 44.00
N ILE A 12 -0.31 20.38 44.55
CA ILE A 12 0.74 19.45 44.14
C ILE A 12 0.53 18.15 44.93
N GLU A 13 -0.01 17.13 44.28
CA GLU A 13 -0.11 15.79 44.84
C GLU A 13 1.00 14.90 44.27
N TYR A 14 1.83 14.35 45.16
CA TYR A 14 2.92 13.45 44.77
C TYR A 14 2.37 12.06 44.45
N LYS A 15 2.63 11.57 43.24
CA LYS A 15 2.37 10.19 42.84
C LYS A 15 3.67 9.41 42.67
N LYS A 16 3.71 8.19 43.20
CA LYS A 16 4.88 7.30 43.11
C LYS A 16 5.09 6.87 41.66
N GLY A 17 6.33 6.89 41.16
CA GLY A 17 6.63 6.65 39.74
C GLY A 17 6.14 5.32 39.15
N SER A 18 5.91 4.30 39.99
CA SER A 18 5.28 3.01 39.61
C SER A 18 3.85 3.15 39.08
N GLU A 19 3.16 4.22 39.44
CA GLU A 19 1.75 4.49 39.10
C GLU A 19 1.63 5.62 38.07
N HIS A 20 2.77 6.12 37.56
CA HIS A 20 2.82 7.20 36.57
C HIS A 20 3.57 6.77 35.28
N PRO A 21 3.18 5.64 34.65
CA PRO A 21 3.84 5.11 33.46
C PRO A 21 3.80 6.10 32.28
N GLU A 22 2.82 7.00 32.26
CA GLU A 22 2.64 8.02 31.23
C GLU A 22 3.77 9.08 31.22
N ALA A 23 4.40 9.37 32.37
CA ALA A 23 5.56 10.29 32.37
C ALA A 23 6.84 9.60 31.86
N ASP A 24 7.00 8.29 32.11
CA ASP A 24 8.19 7.55 31.69
C ASP A 24 8.19 7.27 30.18
N THR A 25 7.00 7.10 29.57
CA THR A 25 6.85 6.92 28.12
C THR A 25 7.05 8.22 27.33
N LEU A 26 6.66 9.36 27.88
CA LEU A 26 6.81 10.66 27.21
C LEU A 26 8.27 11.15 27.17
N SER A 27 9.14 10.71 28.08
CA SER A 27 10.57 11.10 28.06
C SER A 27 11.37 10.46 26.93
N ARG A 28 10.82 9.47 26.23
CA ARG A 28 11.51 8.77 25.11
C ARG A 28 11.18 9.35 23.74
N ILE A 29 10.17 10.22 23.65
CA ILE A 29 9.82 10.89 22.41
C ILE A 29 10.79 12.08 22.24
N TYR A 30 12.00 11.78 21.77
CA TYR A 30 12.89 12.82 21.27
C TYR A 30 12.16 13.55 20.15
N GLY A 31 11.97 14.85 20.35
CA GLY A 31 11.09 15.68 19.53
C GLY A 31 11.41 15.61 18.03
N ASN A 32 10.35 15.54 17.24
CA ASN A 32 10.22 16.44 16.12
C ASN A 32 8.73 16.75 15.89
N THR A 33 8.40 18.02 16.09
CA THR A 33 7.20 18.68 15.61
C THR A 33 7.15 18.64 14.08
N SER A 34 6.40 17.70 13.54
CA SER A 34 5.61 17.84 12.31
C SER A 34 4.63 16.68 12.28
N GLU A 35 3.37 16.95 11.97
CA GLU A 35 2.28 15.98 11.88
C GLU A 35 2.43 15.05 10.67
N THR A 36 3.63 14.52 10.42
CA THR A 36 3.81 13.42 9.48
C THR A 36 3.22 12.19 10.14
N PRO A 37 2.21 11.53 9.56
CA PRO A 37 1.69 10.30 10.14
C PRO A 37 2.87 9.32 10.25
N THR A 38 3.10 8.79 11.44
CA THR A 38 4.24 7.89 11.70
C THR A 38 3.96 6.54 11.05
N TYR A 39 4.17 6.45 9.74
CA TYR A 39 4.08 5.21 9.01
C TYR A 39 5.29 4.33 9.37
N ASN A 40 5.04 3.10 9.85
CA ASN A 40 6.08 2.09 10.03
C ASN A 40 6.58 1.63 8.65
N LEU A 41 7.36 2.48 7.99
CA LEU A 41 7.84 2.25 6.64
C LEU A 41 9.06 1.32 6.63
N PRO A 42 9.17 0.43 5.64
CA PRO A 42 10.39 -0.35 5.43
C PRO A 42 11.62 0.56 5.26
N ARG A 43 12.79 0.09 5.70
CA ARG A 43 14.08 0.83 5.63
C ARG A 43 14.42 1.42 4.25
N ASN A 44 13.94 0.77 3.18
CA ASN A 44 14.21 1.18 1.81
C ASN A 44 13.19 2.18 1.24
N VAL A 45 12.24 2.64 2.04
CA VAL A 45 11.25 3.63 1.63
C VAL A 45 11.71 5.04 2.04
N LEU A 46 11.65 5.95 1.09
CA LEU A 46 11.99 7.36 1.19
C LEU A 46 10.70 8.18 0.99
N VAL A 47 10.59 9.32 1.67
CA VAL A 47 9.45 10.24 1.54
C VAL A 47 9.99 11.61 1.11
N ASP A 48 9.40 12.21 0.09
CA ASP A 48 9.76 13.56 -0.34
C ASP A 48 8.98 14.65 0.42
N SER A 49 9.38 15.91 0.26
CA SER A 49 8.71 17.08 0.86
C SER A 49 7.22 17.21 0.49
N ASN A 50 6.81 16.70 -0.67
CA ASN A 50 5.43 16.68 -1.14
C ASN A 50 4.64 15.48 -0.60
N GLY A 51 5.27 14.62 0.21
CA GLY A 51 4.63 13.45 0.80
C GLY A 51 4.57 12.22 -0.12
N ASN A 52 5.22 12.24 -1.29
CA ASN A 52 5.29 11.04 -2.12
C ASN A 52 6.30 10.04 -1.57
N TRP A 53 5.96 8.76 -1.66
CA TRP A 53 6.78 7.68 -1.14
C TRP A 53 7.51 6.98 -2.29
N TYR A 54 8.77 6.63 -2.06
CA TYR A 54 9.65 6.01 -3.04
C TYR A 54 10.35 4.81 -2.43
N TYR A 55 10.42 3.69 -3.14
CA TYR A 55 11.21 2.52 -2.78
C TYR A 55 12.56 2.56 -3.49
N LYS A 56 13.65 2.53 -2.73
CA LYS A 56 15.02 2.41 -3.25
C LYS A 56 15.28 0.97 -3.68
N VAL A 57 15.30 0.74 -4.99
CA VAL A 57 15.62 -0.57 -5.58
C VAL A 57 17.14 -0.77 -5.58
N ASN A 58 17.86 0.22 -6.10
CA ASN A 58 19.33 0.26 -6.19
C ASN A 58 19.83 1.68 -5.85
N GLU A 59 21.14 1.91 -5.86
CA GLU A 59 21.70 3.25 -5.64
C GLU A 59 21.25 4.29 -6.68
N LYS A 60 20.90 3.84 -7.90
CA LYS A 60 20.51 4.70 -9.02
C LYS A 60 19.03 4.60 -9.40
N GLU A 61 18.30 3.62 -8.86
CA GLU A 61 16.92 3.33 -9.26
C GLU A 61 15.98 3.41 -8.06
N THR A 62 14.97 4.27 -8.18
CA THR A 62 13.87 4.40 -7.23
C THR A 62 12.54 4.20 -7.96
N LYS A 63 11.55 3.65 -7.25
CA LYS A 63 10.18 3.43 -7.76
C LYS A 63 9.19 4.06 -6.81
N LEU A 64 8.01 4.44 -7.31
CA LEU A 64 6.94 4.94 -6.45
C LEU A 64 6.46 3.82 -5.51
N PHE A 65 6.30 4.14 -4.23
CA PHE A 65 5.85 3.22 -3.18
C PHE A 65 4.46 3.65 -2.69
N PRO A 66 3.38 3.31 -3.40
CA PRO A 66 2.07 3.83 -3.09
C PRO A 66 1.55 3.31 -1.72
N PRO A 67 0.86 4.18 -0.95
CA PRO A 67 0.06 3.79 0.19
C PRO A 67 -0.92 2.65 -0.14
N VAL A 68 -1.35 1.90 0.88
CA VAL A 68 -2.19 0.70 0.68
C VAL A 68 -3.52 1.05 0.02
N GLU A 69 -4.10 2.21 0.34
CA GLU A 69 -5.34 2.73 -0.23
C GLU A 69 -5.26 2.95 -1.75
N ASP A 70 -4.13 3.47 -2.24
CA ASP A 70 -3.97 3.84 -3.65
C ASP A 70 -3.68 2.64 -4.56
N ARG A 71 -3.21 1.52 -4.00
CA ARG A 71 -2.86 0.32 -4.77
C ARG A 71 -4.04 -0.22 -5.59
N GLN A 72 -5.26 -0.11 -5.08
CA GLN A 72 -6.46 -0.55 -5.80
C GLN A 72 -6.72 0.30 -7.05
N ASN A 73 -6.54 1.62 -6.94
CA ASN A 73 -6.71 2.54 -8.07
C ASN A 73 -5.64 2.30 -9.15
N ILE A 74 -4.39 2.04 -8.74
CA ILE A 74 -3.31 1.70 -9.67
C ILE A 74 -3.61 0.40 -10.41
N LEU A 75 -4.06 -0.64 -9.69
CA LEU A 75 -4.44 -1.93 -10.29
C LEU A 75 -5.61 -1.76 -11.28
N LYS A 76 -6.62 -0.96 -10.92
CA LYS A 76 -7.76 -0.66 -11.77
C LYS A 76 -7.35 0.08 -13.04
N SER A 77 -6.54 1.13 -12.91
CA SER A 77 -6.05 1.91 -14.06
C SER A 77 -5.23 1.05 -15.02
N ALA A 78 -4.31 0.23 -14.51
CA ALA A 78 -3.53 -0.70 -15.32
C ALA A 78 -4.42 -1.79 -15.93
N HIS A 79 -5.44 -2.25 -15.22
CA HIS A 79 -6.40 -3.18 -15.80
C HIS A 79 -7.13 -2.54 -16.98
N GLU A 80 -7.75 -1.37 -16.80
CA GLU A 80 -8.52 -0.70 -17.86
C GLU A 80 -7.66 -0.33 -19.08
N THR A 81 -6.40 0.04 -18.85
CA THR A 81 -5.48 0.44 -19.92
C THR A 81 -4.87 -0.76 -20.64
N THR A 82 -4.44 -1.79 -19.90
CA THR A 82 -3.65 -2.91 -20.45
C THR A 82 -4.49 -4.18 -20.72
N THR A 83 -5.64 -4.38 -20.07
CA THR A 83 -6.41 -5.65 -20.15
C THR A 83 -7.48 -5.70 -21.22
N HIS A 84 -7.40 -4.81 -22.21
CA HIS A 84 -7.94 -5.09 -23.56
C HIS A 84 -7.12 -6.23 -24.22
N HIS A 85 -7.05 -7.39 -23.55
CA HIS A 85 -6.39 -8.67 -23.89
C HIS A 85 -4.97 -8.96 -23.30
N GLY A 86 -4.34 -8.09 -22.51
CA GLY A 86 -2.95 -8.30 -22.02
C GLY A 86 -2.74 -9.28 -20.84
N GLY A 87 -3.79 -9.69 -20.13
CA GLY A 87 -3.67 -10.66 -19.02
C GLY A 87 -2.77 -10.21 -17.84
N MET A 88 -2.32 -11.17 -17.03
CA MET A 88 -1.53 -10.93 -15.82
C MET A 88 -0.14 -10.35 -16.10
N GLU A 89 0.54 -10.86 -17.12
CA GLU A 89 1.93 -10.48 -17.41
C GLU A 89 2.03 -9.04 -17.90
N ALA A 90 1.07 -8.57 -18.69
CA ALA A 90 1.07 -7.19 -19.16
C ALA A 90 0.81 -6.20 -18.01
N MET A 91 -0.15 -6.49 -17.13
CA MET A 91 -0.36 -5.67 -15.91
C MET A 91 0.88 -5.66 -15.02
N LEU A 92 1.53 -6.81 -14.83
CA LEU A 92 2.75 -6.89 -14.03
C LEU A 92 3.86 -6.03 -14.64
N TYR A 93 4.03 -6.09 -15.95
CA TYR A 93 5.04 -5.31 -16.66
C TYR A 93 4.80 -3.81 -16.52
N GLU A 94 3.56 -3.36 -16.71
CA GLU A 94 3.20 -1.94 -16.63
C GLU A 94 3.40 -1.38 -15.22
N ILE A 95 2.89 -2.09 -14.20
CA ILE A 95 2.96 -1.61 -12.81
C ILE A 95 4.40 -1.66 -12.30
N LYS A 96 5.15 -2.74 -12.59
CA LYS A 96 6.52 -2.94 -12.09
C LYS A 96 7.53 -1.93 -12.66
N ARG A 97 7.20 -1.25 -13.77
CA ARG A 97 8.04 -0.18 -14.34
C ARG A 97 8.13 1.02 -13.40
N ASN A 98 7.00 1.46 -12.85
CA ASN A 98 6.93 2.72 -12.11
C ASN A 98 6.72 2.53 -10.60
N TYR A 99 6.10 1.41 -10.19
CA TYR A 99 5.71 1.18 -8.81
C TYR A 99 6.41 -0.03 -8.21
N PHE A 100 6.54 0.00 -6.89
CA PHE A 100 6.97 -1.13 -6.09
C PHE A 100 6.11 -1.26 -4.83
N TRP A 101 5.67 -2.47 -4.53
CA TRP A 101 5.23 -2.86 -3.19
C TRP A 101 5.39 -4.36 -3.00
N SER A 102 5.45 -4.79 -1.73
CA SER A 102 5.57 -6.21 -1.37
C SER A 102 4.40 -7.01 -1.92
N LYS A 103 4.68 -8.19 -2.48
CA LYS A 103 3.66 -9.09 -3.05
C LYS A 103 2.82 -8.47 -4.18
N LEU A 104 3.45 -7.65 -5.04
CA LEU A 104 2.82 -7.10 -6.24
C LEU A 104 2.11 -8.17 -7.10
N ASN A 105 2.78 -9.30 -7.37
CA ASN A 105 2.20 -10.42 -8.13
C ASN A 105 0.91 -10.97 -7.51
N GLU A 106 0.90 -11.12 -6.19
CA GLU A 106 -0.27 -11.60 -5.45
C GLU A 106 -1.41 -10.58 -5.53
N SER A 107 -1.10 -9.30 -5.41
CA SER A 107 -2.07 -8.20 -5.53
C SER A 107 -2.76 -8.21 -6.91
N ILE A 108 -1.98 -8.33 -7.98
CA ILE A 108 -2.49 -8.42 -9.37
C ILE A 108 -3.33 -9.69 -9.54
N THR A 109 -2.83 -10.83 -9.05
CA THR A 109 -3.55 -12.11 -9.15
C THR A 109 -4.90 -12.05 -8.45
N GLN A 110 -4.95 -11.50 -7.23
CA GLN A 110 -6.18 -11.34 -6.47
C GLN A 110 -7.15 -10.36 -7.14
N PHE A 111 -6.62 -9.30 -7.76
CA PHE A 111 -7.42 -8.34 -8.51
C PHE A 111 -8.06 -8.99 -9.75
N LEU A 112 -7.28 -9.69 -10.57
CA LEU A 112 -7.78 -10.37 -11.78
C LEU A 112 -8.77 -11.49 -11.46
N LYS A 113 -8.60 -12.20 -10.34
CA LYS A 113 -9.56 -13.21 -9.85
C LYS A 113 -10.94 -12.63 -9.54
N LYS A 114 -11.05 -11.32 -9.28
CA LYS A 114 -12.33 -10.65 -9.03
C LYS A 114 -12.97 -10.07 -10.30
N CYS A 115 -12.22 -9.97 -11.40
CA CYS A 115 -12.73 -9.42 -12.66
C CYS A 115 -13.55 -10.48 -13.41
N ILE A 116 -14.82 -10.21 -13.68
CA ILE A 116 -15.72 -11.12 -14.42
C ILE A 116 -15.24 -11.37 -15.85
N PHE A 117 -14.74 -10.32 -16.54
CA PHE A 117 -14.31 -10.42 -17.93
C PHE A 117 -13.06 -11.30 -18.07
N CYS A 118 -12.09 -11.13 -17.18
CA CYS A 118 -10.90 -11.97 -17.14
C CYS A 118 -11.22 -13.43 -16.79
N GLN A 119 -12.21 -13.66 -15.93
CA GLN A 119 -12.66 -15.01 -15.59
C GLN A 119 -13.31 -15.71 -16.79
N CYS A 120 -14.21 -15.04 -17.50
CA CYS A 120 -14.87 -15.59 -18.69
C CYS A 120 -13.86 -15.90 -19.80
N ASN A 121 -12.92 -15.01 -20.09
CA ASN A 121 -11.92 -15.21 -21.15
C ASN A 121 -10.89 -16.31 -20.83
N ARG A 122 -10.77 -16.73 -19.56
CA ARG A 122 -9.87 -17.81 -19.14
C ARG A 122 -10.51 -19.18 -19.21
N GLN A 123 -11.84 -19.27 -19.40
CA GLN A 123 -12.50 -20.55 -19.63
C GLN A 123 -11.98 -21.12 -20.94
N LYS A 124 -11.20 -22.21 -20.85
CA LYS A 124 -10.87 -23.02 -22.01
C LYS A 124 -12.21 -23.44 -22.60
N SER A 125 -12.46 -23.12 -23.87
CA SER A 125 -13.40 -23.93 -24.62
C SER A 125 -12.89 -25.36 -24.49
N ASP A 126 -13.70 -26.25 -23.93
CA ASP A 126 -13.42 -27.67 -24.00
C ASP A 126 -13.29 -28.00 -25.49
N GLY A 127 -12.04 -28.16 -25.93
CA GLY A 127 -11.71 -28.41 -27.31
C GLY A 127 -12.40 -29.69 -27.76
N GLY A 128 -13.37 -29.56 -28.66
CA GLY A 128 -13.83 -30.62 -29.54
C GLY A 128 -14.70 -31.71 -28.90
N ALA A 129 -15.93 -31.38 -28.51
CA ALA A 129 -16.99 -32.37 -28.63
C ALA A 129 -17.32 -32.53 -30.13
N ILE A 130 -16.97 -33.68 -30.71
CA ILE A 130 -17.25 -34.06 -32.10
C ILE A 130 -18.74 -33.82 -32.42
N LEU A 131 -19.04 -32.84 -33.26
CA LEU A 131 -20.38 -32.57 -33.81
C LEU A 131 -20.43 -32.98 -35.29
N ALA A 132 -20.43 -34.28 -35.55
CA ALA A 132 -20.93 -34.83 -36.82
C ALA A 132 -21.25 -36.32 -36.64
N ASN A 133 -22.49 -36.64 -36.28
CA ASN A 133 -23.05 -37.94 -36.60
C ASN A 133 -23.70 -37.82 -37.99
N THR A 134 -22.94 -38.12 -39.04
CA THR A 134 -23.51 -38.36 -40.37
C THR A 134 -24.19 -39.74 -40.31
N LYS A 135 -25.50 -39.75 -40.08
CA LYS A 135 -26.34 -40.90 -40.44
C LYS A 135 -26.36 -40.97 -41.97
N ASN A 136 -25.65 -41.94 -42.53
CA ASN A 136 -25.75 -42.27 -43.94
C ASN A 136 -27.02 -43.12 -44.17
N PRO A 137 -27.91 -42.79 -45.12
CA PRO A 137 -28.91 -43.74 -45.62
C PRO A 137 -28.27 -44.84 -46.48
#